data_AF-A0A932FV69-F1
#
_entry.id   AF-A0A932FV69-F1
#
_cell.length_a   1.000
_cell.length_b   1.000
_cell.length_c   1.000
_cell.angle_alpha   90.00
_cell.angle_beta   90.00
_cell.angle_gamma   90.00
#
_symmetry.space_group_name_H-M   'P 1'
#
loop_
_entity.id
_entity.type
_entity.pdbx_description
1 polymer ?
#
loop_
_entity_poly.entity_id
_entity_poly.type
_entity_poly.pdbx_seq_one_letter_code
_entity_poly.pdbx_strand_id
1 'polypeptide(L)'
;MLGRIVRKSISVRKHHLLIPGLALTLATTLISALLILSLEVKSKAGKELEAYGANVIVLPKGLSLPAGSGGLSFGYVTTEAYVSEQALTPIDSGQVPGIASYVPYLYTTASLGDRKVVVAGTEMNRLKQLASSWKVNGKWPDNTDLRGIIVGKEVAIKLGIAPGDNVSLKFDHGSADFTVSGVVQVGGSEDSQIMVDLNAAQILSERVGQLDIVQVRISGEGSTPESSAAKLESIIPGIEAKVISRVVGAEQRVLYKVQLLMGLVVAGVLLAAGLTVFGTMTAGVMERTKEIGLMKALGAKNSRIALIFMIESWIIALSSGVLGNALGVQVAQAVGKRVFDVNLSFHAVVIPVALAIAFAVTTLSSLWPVRSALAMKPISALKGE
;
A
#
# COMPACT_ATOMS: atom_id res chain seq x y z
N MET A 1 45.13 -6.47 -14.52
CA MET A 1 45.56 -7.73 -13.85
C MET A 1 44.51 -8.29 -12.89
N LEU A 2 43.99 -7.51 -11.93
CA LEU A 2 42.95 -7.93 -10.97
C LEU A 2 41.68 -8.51 -11.61
N GLY A 3 41.14 -7.87 -12.66
CA GLY A 3 39.94 -8.37 -13.34
C GLY A 3 40.10 -9.74 -14.02
N ARG A 4 41.31 -10.09 -14.48
CA ARG A 4 41.59 -11.44 -15.03
C ARG A 4 41.62 -12.50 -13.93
N ILE A 5 42.14 -12.16 -12.75
CA ILE A 5 42.19 -13.06 -11.59
C ILE A 5 40.77 -13.32 -11.07
N VAL A 6 39.95 -12.27 -10.92
CA VAL A 6 38.54 -12.39 -10.50
C VAL A 6 37.73 -13.21 -11.51
N ARG A 7 37.85 -12.93 -12.81
CA ARG A 7 37.12 -13.69 -13.84
C ARG A 7 37.51 -15.17 -13.87
N LYS A 8 38.80 -15.49 -13.66
CA LYS A 8 39.28 -16.88 -13.61
C LYS A 8 38.84 -17.59 -12.33
N SER A 9 38.83 -16.88 -11.20
CA SER A 9 38.28 -17.35 -9.92
C SER A 9 36.79 -17.71 -10.03
N ILE A 10 35.98 -16.87 -10.71
CA ILE A 10 34.55 -17.13 -10.96
C ILE A 10 34.32 -18.34 -11.87
N SER A 11 35.12 -18.50 -12.92
CA SER A 11 34.91 -19.54 -13.93
C SER A 11 35.25 -20.95 -13.46
N VAL A 12 36.15 -21.09 -12.48
CA VAL A 12 36.71 -22.40 -12.10
C VAL A 12 35.87 -23.09 -11.01
N ARG A 13 35.11 -22.35 -10.19
CA ARG A 13 34.28 -22.92 -9.09
C ARG A 13 32.92 -22.25 -8.95
N LYS A 14 32.03 -22.48 -9.92
CA LYS A 14 30.68 -21.88 -9.95
C LYS A 14 29.87 -22.14 -8.67
N HIS A 15 30.00 -23.32 -8.06
CA HIS A 15 29.26 -23.69 -6.85
C HIS A 15 29.52 -22.76 -5.64
N HIS A 16 30.72 -22.20 -5.55
CA HIS A 16 31.12 -21.28 -4.46
C HIS A 16 30.39 -19.92 -4.53
N LEU A 17 29.94 -19.53 -5.72
CA LEU A 17 29.23 -18.27 -5.96
C LEU A 17 27.71 -18.48 -6.09
N LEU A 18 27.28 -19.65 -6.56
CA LEU A 18 25.87 -19.96 -6.80
C LEU A 18 25.05 -20.05 -5.51
N ILE A 19 25.54 -20.79 -4.50
CA ILE A 19 24.82 -20.99 -3.23
C ILE A 19 24.58 -19.65 -2.49
N PRO A 20 25.61 -18.84 -2.20
CA PRO A 20 25.39 -17.55 -1.53
C PRO A 20 24.64 -16.57 -2.42
N GLY A 21 24.82 -16.63 -3.75
CA GLY A 21 24.06 -15.81 -4.70
C GLY A 21 22.57 -16.11 -4.69
N LEU A 22 22.17 -17.39 -4.67
CA LEU A 22 20.76 -17.78 -4.59
C LEU A 22 20.12 -17.36 -3.26
N ALA A 23 20.79 -17.61 -2.14
CA ALA A 23 20.31 -17.19 -0.82
C ALA A 23 20.11 -15.67 -0.74
N LEU A 24 21.06 -14.90 -1.28
CA LEU A 24 20.99 -13.44 -1.31
C LEU A 24 19.94 -12.92 -2.31
N THR A 25 19.74 -13.62 -3.43
CA THR A 25 18.69 -13.29 -4.41
C THR A 25 17.31 -13.48 -3.80
N LEU A 26 17.08 -14.57 -3.06
CA LEU A 26 15.83 -14.78 -2.32
C LEU A 26 15.60 -13.69 -1.26
N ALA A 27 16.64 -13.34 -0.50
CA ALA A 27 16.56 -12.28 0.49
C ALA A 27 16.19 -10.92 -0.12
N THR A 28 16.88 -10.52 -1.18
CA THR A 28 16.64 -9.25 -1.89
C THR A 28 15.28 -9.24 -2.61
N THR A 29 14.81 -10.38 -3.12
CA THR A 29 13.45 -10.55 -3.66
C THR A 29 12.39 -10.23 -2.61
N LEU A 30 12.51 -10.85 -1.43
CA LEU A 30 11.56 -10.63 -0.33
C LEU A 30 11.61 -9.18 0.19
N ILE A 31 12.80 -8.62 0.36
CA ILE A 31 12.97 -7.22 0.78
C ILE A 31 12.29 -6.27 -0.21
N SER A 32 12.57 -6.44 -1.50
CA SER A 32 12.02 -5.57 -2.53
C SER A 32 10.50 -5.68 -2.59
N ALA A 33 9.97 -6.90 -2.55
CA ALA A 33 8.53 -7.14 -2.58
C ALA A 33 7.83 -6.51 -1.36
N LEU A 34 8.39 -6.67 -0.17
CA LEU A 34 7.82 -6.15 1.07
C LEU A 34 7.96 -4.62 1.17
N LEU A 35 9.06 -4.04 0.70
CA LEU A 35 9.21 -2.59 0.62
C LEU A 35 8.17 -1.97 -0.31
N ILE A 36 7.93 -2.56 -1.50
CA ILE A 36 6.87 -2.11 -2.41
C ILE A 36 5.51 -2.18 -1.72
N LEU A 37 5.17 -3.31 -1.10
CA LEU A 37 3.90 -3.51 -0.40
C LEU A 37 3.71 -2.49 0.74
N SER A 38 4.74 -2.30 1.57
CA SER A 38 4.69 -1.37 2.71
C SER A 38 4.58 0.11 2.30
N LEU A 39 5.22 0.51 1.20
CA LEU A 39 5.09 1.86 0.65
C LEU A 39 3.69 2.08 0.08
N GLU A 40 3.09 1.08 -0.57
CA GLU A 40 1.74 1.20 -1.12
C GLU A 40 0.68 1.28 -0.01
N VAL A 41 0.81 0.46 1.04
CA VAL A 41 -0.07 0.52 2.22
C VAL A 41 -0.03 1.91 2.87
N LYS A 42 1.16 2.52 2.98
CA LYS A 42 1.30 3.88 3.53
C LYS A 42 0.75 4.96 2.59
N SER A 43 0.93 4.81 1.27
CA SER A 43 0.41 5.71 0.23
C SER A 43 -1.13 5.73 0.20
N LYS A 44 -1.78 4.57 0.33
CA LYS A 44 -3.25 4.47 0.40
C LYS A 44 -3.81 5.12 1.67
N ALA A 45 -3.29 4.76 2.84
CA ALA A 45 -3.82 5.28 4.11
C ALA A 45 -3.71 6.82 4.23
N GLY A 46 -2.65 7.42 3.68
CA GLY A 46 -2.46 8.88 3.67
C GLY A 46 -3.37 9.61 2.66
N LYS A 47 -3.54 9.04 1.46
CA LYS A 47 -4.40 9.62 0.41
C LYS A 47 -5.88 9.49 0.72
N GLU A 48 -6.30 8.41 1.38
CA GLU A 48 -7.67 8.26 1.88
C GLU A 48 -7.98 9.40 2.86
N LEU A 49 -7.11 9.68 3.84
CA LEU A 49 -7.31 10.75 4.82
C LEU A 49 -7.39 12.17 4.22
N GLU A 50 -6.61 12.47 3.17
CA GLU A 50 -6.62 13.77 2.48
C GLU A 50 -7.79 13.92 1.47
N ALA A 51 -8.28 12.80 0.93
CA ALA A 51 -9.38 12.76 -0.03
C ALA A 51 -10.75 13.06 0.57
N TYR A 52 -10.97 12.68 1.83
CA TYR A 52 -12.30 12.79 2.44
C TYR A 52 -12.71 14.22 2.74
N GLY A 53 -11.77 15.11 3.08
CA GLY A 53 -12.08 16.44 3.59
C GLY A 53 -12.86 16.46 4.93
N ALA A 54 -13.56 15.37 5.27
CA ALA A 54 -14.23 15.08 6.52
C ALA A 54 -13.25 14.53 7.56
N ASN A 55 -13.55 14.75 8.83
CA ASN A 55 -12.77 14.24 9.96
C ASN A 55 -13.63 13.49 10.99
N VAL A 56 -14.96 13.45 10.79
CA VAL A 56 -15.91 12.65 11.57
C VAL A 56 -16.84 11.91 10.62
N ILE A 57 -17.17 10.67 10.95
CA ILE A 57 -18.18 9.85 10.27
C ILE A 57 -19.31 9.54 11.25
N VAL A 58 -20.54 9.74 10.80
CA VAL A 58 -21.75 9.45 11.56
C VAL A 58 -22.40 8.21 10.97
N LEU A 59 -22.69 7.24 11.82
CA LEU A 59 -23.24 5.93 11.47
C LEU A 59 -24.47 5.64 12.34
N PRO A 60 -25.39 4.77 11.92
CA PRO A 60 -26.45 4.30 12.80
C PRO A 60 -25.88 3.40 13.90
N LYS A 61 -26.45 3.49 15.09
CA LYS A 61 -25.98 2.76 16.28
C LYS A 61 -26.13 1.24 16.06
N GLY A 62 -25.04 0.50 16.29
CA GLY A 62 -24.99 -0.94 16.09
C GLY A 62 -24.36 -1.38 14.77
N LEU A 63 -24.07 -0.43 13.86
CA LEU A 63 -23.30 -0.72 12.65
C LEU A 63 -21.79 -0.72 12.96
N SER A 64 -21.15 -1.87 12.74
CA SER A 64 -19.69 -1.99 12.77
C SER A 64 -19.14 -1.93 11.34
N LEU A 65 -18.13 -1.09 11.12
CA LEU A 65 -17.43 -1.03 9.84
C LEU A 65 -16.63 -2.33 9.64
N PRO A 66 -16.71 -3.00 8.47
CA PRO A 66 -15.91 -4.19 8.19
C PRO A 66 -14.41 -3.88 8.30
N ALA A 67 -13.69 -4.65 9.11
CA ALA A 67 -12.26 -4.49 9.32
C ALA A 67 -11.46 -4.85 8.05
N GLY A 68 -10.53 -3.97 7.63
CA GLY A 68 -9.62 -4.22 6.50
C GLY A 68 -10.08 -3.62 5.17
N SER A 69 -11.07 -2.73 5.20
CA SER A 69 -11.66 -2.06 4.03
C SER A 69 -11.00 -0.72 3.68
N GLY A 70 -9.87 -0.37 4.31
CA GLY A 70 -9.29 0.99 4.17
C GLY A 70 -10.25 2.05 4.72
N GLY A 71 -10.98 1.70 5.78
CA GLY A 71 -12.06 2.51 6.35
C GLY A 71 -13.33 2.64 5.53
N LEU A 72 -13.36 2.41 4.20
CA LEU A 72 -14.50 2.82 3.35
C LEU A 72 -14.89 1.88 2.21
N SER A 73 -14.37 0.66 2.13
CA SER A 73 -15.08 -0.37 1.36
C SER A 73 -16.38 -0.70 2.11
N PHE A 74 -17.42 0.10 1.87
CA PHE A 74 -18.80 -0.14 2.31
C PHE A 74 -19.35 -1.32 1.51
N GLY A 75 -18.72 -2.47 1.72
CA GLY A 75 -19.26 -3.75 1.30
C GLY A 75 -20.58 -3.92 2.03
N TYR A 76 -21.66 -3.81 1.26
CA TYR A 76 -23.00 -4.28 1.61
C TYR A 76 -23.41 -3.93 3.04
N VAL A 77 -23.67 -2.65 3.31
CA VAL A 77 -24.48 -2.28 4.48
C VAL A 77 -25.91 -2.77 4.21
N THR A 78 -26.15 -4.06 4.42
CA THR A 78 -27.47 -4.70 4.39
C THR A 78 -28.07 -4.72 5.80
N THR A 79 -27.95 -3.60 6.51
CA THR A 79 -28.45 -3.51 7.89
C THR A 79 -29.72 -2.69 7.86
N GLU A 80 -30.77 -3.11 8.56
CA GLU A 80 -32.01 -2.33 8.74
C GLU A 80 -31.80 -1.00 9.48
N ALA A 81 -30.59 -0.78 10.00
CA ALA A 81 -30.21 0.42 10.71
C ALA A 81 -29.87 1.55 9.72
N TYR A 82 -30.58 2.67 9.80
CA TYR A 82 -30.38 3.85 8.98
C TYR A 82 -30.31 5.12 9.84
N VAL A 83 -29.70 6.15 9.30
CA VAL A 83 -29.79 7.52 9.82
C VAL A 83 -30.93 8.21 9.08
N SER A 84 -31.90 8.78 9.80
CA SER A 84 -32.96 9.57 9.18
C SER A 84 -32.40 10.90 8.67
N GLU A 85 -32.76 11.29 7.45
CA GLU A 85 -32.35 12.57 6.87
C GLU A 85 -32.85 13.76 7.70
N GLN A 86 -34.06 13.65 8.28
CA GLN A 86 -34.61 14.67 9.19
C GLN A 86 -33.79 14.84 10.46
N ALA A 87 -33.04 13.81 10.86
CA ALA A 87 -32.16 13.87 12.01
C ALA A 87 -30.95 14.80 11.81
N LEU A 88 -30.69 15.25 10.57
CA LEU A 88 -29.62 16.20 10.24
C LEU A 88 -30.03 17.67 10.40
N THR A 89 -31.32 17.96 10.61
CA THR A 89 -31.84 19.33 10.84
C THR A 89 -31.05 20.13 11.90
N PRO A 90 -30.59 19.54 13.03
CA PRO A 90 -29.76 20.25 14.01
C PRO A 90 -28.39 20.69 13.46
N ILE A 91 -27.84 19.97 12.48
CA ILE A 91 -26.60 20.32 11.80
C ILE A 91 -26.83 21.53 10.90
N ASP A 92 -27.89 21.51 10.08
CA ASP A 92 -28.27 22.66 9.23
C ASP A 92 -28.63 23.91 10.05
N SER A 93 -29.20 23.72 11.25
CA SER A 93 -29.55 24.79 12.17
C SER A 93 -28.35 25.35 12.95
N GLY A 94 -27.13 24.84 12.73
CA GLY A 94 -25.92 25.30 13.40
C GLY A 94 -25.85 24.98 14.90
N GLN A 95 -26.63 24.00 15.39
CA GLN A 95 -26.66 23.64 16.82
C GLN A 95 -25.41 22.89 17.28
N VAL A 96 -24.63 22.35 16.34
CA VAL A 96 -23.34 21.71 16.61
C VAL A 96 -22.22 22.66 16.20
N PRO A 97 -21.50 23.25 17.18
CA PRO A 97 -20.42 24.17 16.87
C PRO A 97 -19.29 23.44 16.14
N GLY A 98 -18.71 24.12 15.16
CA GLY A 98 -17.50 23.70 14.47
C GLY A 98 -17.69 22.88 13.21
N ILE A 99 -18.92 22.47 12.86
CA ILE A 99 -19.20 21.81 11.59
C ILE A 99 -19.04 22.83 10.46
N ALA A 100 -18.10 22.57 9.55
CA ALA A 100 -17.85 23.36 8.36
C ALA A 100 -18.69 22.88 7.18
N SER A 101 -18.84 21.56 7.03
CA SER A 101 -19.68 20.95 5.99
C SER A 101 -20.02 19.51 6.37
N TYR A 102 -21.08 18.96 5.80
CA TYR A 102 -21.39 17.54 5.87
C TYR A 102 -21.88 17.03 4.52
N VAL A 103 -21.76 15.73 4.28
CA VAL A 103 -22.20 15.06 3.06
C VAL A 103 -22.92 13.76 3.44
N PRO A 104 -24.22 13.64 3.10
CA PRO A 104 -24.97 12.41 3.30
C PRO A 104 -24.66 11.38 2.21
N TYR A 105 -24.69 10.10 2.59
CA TYR A 105 -24.52 8.96 1.69
C TYR A 105 -25.57 7.89 1.94
N LEU A 106 -26.14 7.41 0.84
CA LEU A 106 -26.96 6.20 0.76
C LEU A 106 -26.29 5.22 -0.19
N TYR A 107 -25.87 4.06 0.30
CA TYR A 107 -25.27 3.02 -0.52
C TYR A 107 -26.35 2.02 -0.95
N THR A 108 -26.37 1.74 -2.23
CA THR A 108 -27.25 0.73 -2.82
C THR A 108 -26.52 0.01 -3.95
N THR A 109 -27.14 -1.02 -4.51
CA THR A 109 -26.60 -1.75 -5.65
C THR A 109 -27.50 -1.55 -6.85
N ALA A 110 -26.90 -1.30 -8.01
CA ALA A 110 -27.60 -1.31 -9.28
C ALA A 110 -26.94 -2.31 -10.23
N SER A 111 -27.69 -2.73 -11.24
CA SER A 111 -27.18 -3.51 -12.37
C SER A 111 -27.01 -2.59 -13.57
N LEU A 112 -25.83 -2.61 -14.19
CA LEU A 112 -25.55 -2.00 -15.47
C LEU A 112 -25.26 -3.12 -16.47
N GLY A 113 -26.25 -3.43 -17.32
CA GLY A 113 -26.25 -4.67 -18.11
C GLY A 113 -26.26 -5.90 -17.20
N ASP A 114 -25.32 -6.82 -17.40
CA ASP A 114 -25.19 -8.06 -16.61
C ASP A 114 -24.30 -7.89 -15.36
N ARG A 115 -23.81 -6.69 -15.07
CA ARG A 115 -22.86 -6.44 -13.99
C ARG A 115 -23.51 -5.65 -12.86
N LYS A 116 -23.34 -6.14 -11.63
CA LYS A 116 -23.69 -5.39 -10.43
C LYS A 116 -22.62 -4.35 -10.11
N VAL A 117 -23.05 -3.14 -9.81
CA VAL A 117 -22.22 -1.99 -9.45
C VAL A 117 -22.74 -1.38 -8.16
N VAL A 118 -21.83 -0.85 -7.34
CA VAL A 118 -22.18 -0.11 -6.14
C VAL A 118 -22.54 1.32 -6.55
N VAL A 119 -23.68 1.79 -6.04
CA VAL A 119 -24.18 3.14 -6.26
C VAL A 119 -24.21 3.88 -4.93
N ALA A 120 -23.58 5.04 -4.89
CA ALA A 120 -23.59 5.97 -3.77
C ALA A 120 -24.51 7.16 -4.10
N GLY A 121 -25.69 7.20 -3.50
CA GLY A 121 -26.56 8.37 -3.50
C GLY A 121 -26.02 9.45 -2.58
N THR A 122 -25.76 10.65 -3.10
CA THR A 122 -25.19 11.75 -2.33
C THR A 122 -25.60 13.12 -2.89
N GLU A 123 -25.40 14.17 -2.10
CA GLU A 123 -25.62 15.53 -2.55
C GLU A 123 -24.37 16.08 -3.26
N MET A 124 -24.43 16.19 -4.59
CA MET A 124 -23.28 16.57 -5.42
C MET A 124 -22.65 17.91 -5.05
N ASN A 125 -23.48 18.89 -4.68
CA ASN A 125 -22.99 20.21 -4.27
C ASN A 125 -22.22 20.18 -2.95
N ARG A 126 -22.74 19.46 -1.95
CA ARG A 126 -22.05 19.29 -0.67
C ARG A 126 -20.79 18.46 -0.84
N LEU A 127 -20.87 17.42 -1.66
CA LEU A 127 -19.72 16.61 -2.03
C LEU A 127 -18.63 17.46 -2.66
N LYS A 128 -18.94 18.29 -3.66
CA LYS A 128 -17.98 19.19 -4.32
C LYS A 128 -17.29 20.15 -3.35
N GLN A 129 -18.01 20.65 -2.34
CA GLN A 129 -17.43 21.52 -1.31
C GLN A 129 -16.50 20.75 -0.36
N LEU A 130 -16.93 19.56 0.09
CA LEU A 130 -16.14 18.70 0.96
C LEU A 130 -14.86 18.20 0.24
N ALA A 131 -15.05 17.76 -1.01
CA ALA A 131 -14.09 17.11 -1.88
C ALA A 131 -13.39 18.07 -2.85
N SER A 132 -13.07 19.28 -2.39
CA SER A 132 -12.42 20.33 -3.20
C SER A 132 -11.10 19.91 -3.88
N SER A 133 -10.45 18.85 -3.40
CA SER A 133 -9.20 18.29 -3.94
C SER A 133 -9.39 17.26 -5.06
N TRP A 134 -10.62 16.83 -5.34
CA TRP A 134 -10.88 15.76 -6.30
C TRP A 134 -10.65 16.20 -7.74
N LYS A 135 -9.93 15.36 -8.48
CA LYS A 135 -9.71 15.54 -9.91
C LYS A 135 -10.80 14.80 -10.69
N VAL A 136 -11.77 15.57 -11.19
CA VAL A 136 -12.83 15.08 -12.06
C VAL A 136 -12.47 15.37 -13.51
N ASN A 137 -12.40 14.32 -14.33
CA ASN A 137 -12.34 14.43 -15.77
C ASN A 137 -13.75 14.57 -16.33
N GLY A 138 -14.12 15.75 -16.81
CA GLY A 138 -15.48 16.11 -17.20
C GLY A 138 -15.99 17.28 -16.38
N LYS A 139 -17.27 17.25 -16.02
CA LYS A 139 -17.93 18.29 -15.22
C LYS A 139 -18.60 17.69 -14.00
N TRP A 140 -18.65 18.46 -12.93
CA TRP A 140 -19.52 18.14 -11.80
C TRP A 140 -20.98 18.31 -12.23
N PRO A 141 -21.88 17.38 -11.88
CA PRO A 141 -23.32 17.60 -11.99
C PRO A 141 -23.71 18.80 -11.10
N ASP A 142 -24.50 19.72 -11.65
CA ASP A 142 -25.11 20.82 -10.89
C ASP A 142 -26.52 20.41 -10.42
N ASN A 143 -27.12 21.18 -9.49
CA ASN A 143 -28.45 20.87 -8.93
C ASN A 143 -29.60 20.80 -9.95
N THR A 144 -29.40 21.30 -11.18
CA THR A 144 -30.39 21.21 -12.26
C THR A 144 -30.27 19.93 -13.07
N ASP A 145 -29.12 19.24 -13.01
CA ASP A 145 -28.84 18.01 -13.73
C ASP A 145 -28.96 16.80 -12.78
N LEU A 146 -30.19 16.49 -12.39
CA LEU A 146 -30.50 15.36 -11.50
C LEU A 146 -30.19 13.98 -12.11
N ARG A 147 -29.84 13.93 -13.42
CA ARG A 147 -29.43 12.72 -14.14
C ARG A 147 -27.93 12.67 -14.40
N GLY A 148 -27.19 13.72 -14.05
CA GLY A 148 -25.75 13.77 -14.14
C GLY A 148 -25.11 12.93 -13.03
N ILE A 149 -24.23 12.00 -13.42
CA ILE A 149 -23.55 11.11 -12.47
C ILE A 149 -22.04 11.27 -12.53
N ILE A 150 -21.38 10.93 -11.42
CA ILE A 150 -19.93 10.82 -11.35
C ILE A 150 -19.57 9.34 -11.25
N VAL A 151 -18.66 8.89 -12.10
CA VAL A 151 -18.22 7.49 -12.13
C VAL A 151 -16.79 7.39 -11.63
N GLY A 152 -16.54 6.46 -10.71
CA GLY A 152 -15.17 6.15 -10.27
C GLY A 152 -14.32 5.59 -11.40
N LYS A 153 -13.03 5.92 -11.44
CA LYS A 153 -12.11 5.52 -12.51
C LYS A 153 -12.06 4.00 -12.75
N GLU A 154 -12.16 3.19 -11.70
CA GLU A 154 -12.10 1.74 -11.82
C GLU A 154 -13.35 1.18 -12.50
N VAL A 155 -14.52 1.71 -12.16
CA VAL A 155 -15.80 1.40 -12.81
C VAL A 155 -15.76 1.82 -14.28
N ALA A 156 -15.29 3.04 -14.55
CA ALA A 156 -15.17 3.58 -15.90
C ALA A 156 -14.28 2.71 -16.79
N ILE A 157 -13.10 2.29 -16.31
CA ILE A 157 -12.18 1.42 -17.05
C ILE A 157 -12.79 0.02 -17.26
N LYS A 158 -13.39 -0.58 -16.22
CA LYS A 158 -13.95 -1.93 -16.29
C LYS A 158 -15.13 -2.02 -17.27
N LEU A 159 -15.92 -0.95 -17.38
CA LEU A 159 -17.14 -0.91 -18.19
C LEU A 159 -16.97 -0.15 -19.51
N GLY A 160 -15.81 0.47 -19.74
CA GLY A 160 -15.53 1.23 -20.96
C GLY A 160 -16.35 2.52 -21.07
N ILE A 161 -16.65 3.16 -19.94
CA ILE A 161 -17.51 4.34 -19.85
C ILE A 161 -16.65 5.61 -19.86
N ALA A 162 -17.06 6.61 -20.64
CA ALA A 162 -16.44 7.92 -20.73
C ALA A 162 -17.43 9.06 -20.34
N PRO A 163 -16.93 10.25 -19.99
CA PRO A 163 -17.78 11.42 -19.81
C PRO A 163 -18.59 11.73 -21.09
N GLY A 164 -19.90 11.92 -20.93
CA GLY A 164 -20.87 12.14 -22.01
C GLY A 164 -21.71 10.91 -22.37
N ASP A 165 -21.33 9.71 -21.89
CA ASP A 165 -22.08 8.49 -22.16
C ASP A 165 -23.40 8.43 -21.37
N ASN A 166 -24.40 7.74 -21.93
CA ASN A 166 -25.64 7.44 -21.23
C ASN A 166 -25.61 6.00 -20.69
N VAL A 167 -25.96 5.84 -19.42
CA VAL A 167 -25.97 4.55 -18.72
C VAL A 167 -27.34 4.32 -18.08
N SER A 168 -27.93 3.14 -18.33
CA SER A 168 -29.18 2.72 -17.70
C SER A 168 -28.87 1.92 -16.44
N LEU A 169 -29.10 2.50 -15.27
CA LEU A 169 -28.92 1.80 -13.99
C LEU A 169 -30.25 1.17 -13.56
N LYS A 170 -30.22 -0.14 -13.33
CA LYS A 170 -31.35 -0.90 -12.81
C LYS A 170 -31.15 -1.21 -11.33
N PHE A 171 -31.90 -0.54 -10.47
CA PHE A 171 -31.97 -0.79 -9.04
C PHE A 171 -32.98 -1.91 -8.75
N ASP A 172 -33.12 -2.27 -7.48
CA ASP A 172 -34.03 -3.33 -7.04
C ASP A 172 -35.50 -3.02 -7.38
N HIS A 173 -35.90 -1.73 -7.30
CA HIS A 173 -37.29 -1.28 -7.42
C HIS A 173 -37.54 -0.31 -8.58
N GLY A 174 -36.53 0.00 -9.40
CA GLY A 174 -36.68 0.92 -10.51
C GLY A 174 -35.47 0.95 -11.44
N SER A 175 -35.65 1.55 -12.63
CA SER A 175 -34.55 1.80 -13.56
C SER A 175 -34.61 3.22 -14.06
N ALA A 176 -33.45 3.85 -14.20
CA ALA A 176 -33.34 5.19 -14.76
C ALA A 176 -32.09 5.33 -15.63
N ASP A 177 -32.22 6.18 -16.65
CA ASP A 177 -31.11 6.57 -17.51
C ASP A 177 -30.39 7.79 -16.92
N PHE A 178 -29.07 7.68 -16.84
CA PHE A 178 -28.17 8.69 -16.32
C PHE A 178 -27.13 9.07 -17.36
N THR A 179 -26.67 10.31 -17.32
CA THR A 179 -25.59 10.81 -18.18
C THR A 179 -24.33 10.96 -17.36
N VAL A 180 -23.22 10.43 -17.87
CA VAL A 180 -21.93 10.45 -17.18
C VAL A 180 -21.33 11.85 -17.30
N SER A 181 -21.49 12.68 -16.28
CA SER A 181 -20.99 14.06 -16.31
C SER A 181 -19.48 14.11 -16.09
N GLY A 182 -18.93 13.18 -15.31
CA GLY A 182 -17.49 13.10 -15.08
C GLY A 182 -17.00 11.78 -14.51
N VAL A 183 -15.70 11.55 -14.68
CA VAL A 183 -14.99 10.40 -14.10
C VAL A 183 -14.00 10.91 -13.06
N VAL A 184 -14.05 10.36 -11.84
CA VAL A 184 -13.19 10.78 -10.73
C VAL A 184 -12.10 9.75 -10.44
N GLN A 185 -10.91 10.24 -10.07
CA GLN A 185 -9.84 9.42 -9.51
C GLN A 185 -9.33 10.04 -8.21
N VAL A 186 -9.68 9.40 -7.10
CA VAL A 186 -9.37 9.84 -5.74
C VAL A 186 -8.39 8.88 -5.06
N GLY A 187 -8.42 7.59 -5.42
CA GLY A 187 -7.60 6.55 -4.82
C GLY A 187 -8.19 5.90 -3.55
N GLY A 188 -9.49 6.13 -3.30
CA GLY A 188 -10.29 5.50 -2.25
C GLY A 188 -11.41 4.62 -2.82
N SER A 189 -12.40 4.30 -1.98
CA SER A 189 -13.59 3.50 -2.36
C SER A 189 -14.43 4.14 -3.49
N GLU A 190 -14.28 5.45 -3.66
CA GLU A 190 -14.94 6.28 -4.65
C GLU A 190 -14.55 5.89 -6.07
N ASP A 191 -13.36 5.33 -6.28
CA ASP A 191 -12.89 4.88 -7.59
C ASP A 191 -13.68 3.65 -8.09
N SER A 192 -14.31 2.88 -7.17
CA SER A 192 -14.99 1.62 -7.46
C SER A 192 -16.53 1.73 -7.41
N GLN A 193 -17.09 2.94 -7.38
CA GLN A 193 -18.54 3.18 -7.29
C GLN A 193 -19.06 4.22 -8.31
N ILE A 194 -20.37 4.25 -8.48
CA ILE A 194 -21.10 5.28 -9.24
C ILE A 194 -21.80 6.20 -8.26
N MET A 195 -21.62 7.49 -8.38
CA MET A 195 -22.24 8.49 -7.52
C MET A 195 -23.41 9.13 -8.26
N VAL A 196 -24.58 9.11 -7.64
CA VAL A 196 -25.84 9.65 -8.18
C VAL A 196 -26.45 10.63 -7.18
N ASP A 197 -27.42 11.43 -7.63
CA ASP A 197 -28.16 12.31 -6.73
C ASP A 197 -28.85 11.50 -5.62
N LEU A 198 -28.81 12.01 -4.39
CA LEU A 198 -29.38 11.36 -3.22
C LEU A 198 -30.87 11.04 -3.41
N ASN A 199 -31.65 11.97 -3.98
CA ASN A 199 -33.09 11.75 -4.17
C ASN A 199 -33.33 10.62 -5.19
N ALA A 200 -32.54 10.58 -6.27
CA ALA A 200 -32.64 9.53 -7.26
C ALA A 200 -32.34 8.15 -6.65
N ALA A 201 -31.27 8.04 -5.84
CA ALA A 201 -30.94 6.80 -5.14
C ALA A 201 -32.05 6.38 -4.16
N GLN A 202 -32.57 7.31 -3.36
CA GLN A 202 -33.64 7.06 -2.39
C GLN A 202 -34.93 6.58 -3.05
N ILE A 203 -35.37 7.23 -4.13
CA ILE A 203 -36.60 6.88 -4.85
C ILE A 203 -36.43 5.51 -5.54
N LEU A 204 -35.32 5.29 -6.24
CA LEU A 204 -35.09 4.06 -7.02
C LEU A 204 -34.80 2.83 -6.15
N SER A 205 -34.46 3.03 -4.88
CA SER A 205 -34.25 1.97 -3.89
C SER A 205 -35.36 1.84 -2.84
N GLU A 206 -36.44 2.65 -2.93
CA GLU A 206 -37.53 2.72 -1.93
C GLU A 206 -37.06 3.07 -0.49
N ARG A 207 -35.94 3.78 -0.36
CA ARG A 207 -35.31 4.18 0.91
C ARG A 207 -35.42 5.68 1.18
N VAL A 208 -36.58 6.27 0.91
CA VAL A 208 -36.83 7.72 1.05
C VAL A 208 -36.57 8.19 2.49
N GLY A 209 -35.72 9.22 2.63
CA GLY A 209 -35.32 9.78 3.92
C GLY A 209 -34.39 8.90 4.76
N GLN A 210 -33.90 7.78 4.21
CA GLN A 210 -32.92 6.92 4.87
C GLN A 210 -31.52 7.17 4.33
N LEU A 211 -30.55 7.24 5.23
CA LEU A 211 -29.13 7.39 4.94
C LEU A 211 -28.35 6.28 5.62
N ASP A 212 -27.28 5.82 5.00
CA ASP A 212 -26.39 4.85 5.65
C ASP A 212 -25.32 5.57 6.46
N ILE A 213 -24.80 6.67 5.93
CA ILE A 213 -23.61 7.35 6.48
C ILE A 213 -23.71 8.85 6.25
N VAL A 214 -23.20 9.62 7.22
CA VAL A 214 -22.98 11.06 7.03
C VAL A 214 -21.52 11.40 7.33
N GLN A 215 -20.82 11.95 6.35
CA GLN A 215 -19.45 12.42 6.50
C GLN A 215 -19.47 13.88 6.93
N VAL A 216 -18.77 14.23 8.01
CA VAL A 216 -18.79 15.57 8.60
C VAL A 216 -17.37 16.12 8.67
N ARG A 217 -17.19 17.36 8.20
CA ARG A 217 -15.98 18.15 8.37
C ARG A 217 -16.17 19.14 9.50
N ILE A 218 -15.31 19.04 10.50
CA ILE A 218 -15.25 19.96 11.63
C ILE A 218 -13.98 20.80 11.47
N SER A 219 -14.14 22.12 11.37
CA SER A 219 -13.03 23.07 11.15
C SER A 219 -13.16 24.35 11.97
N GLY A 220 -14.10 24.43 12.91
CA GLY A 220 -14.29 25.63 13.74
C GLY A 220 -13.18 25.85 14.75
N GLU A 221 -12.79 27.10 14.92
CA GLU A 221 -11.91 27.52 16.02
C GLU A 221 -12.58 27.21 17.37
N GLY A 222 -11.89 26.45 18.22
CA GLY A 222 -12.37 26.09 19.56
C GLY A 222 -13.19 24.80 19.67
N SER A 223 -13.47 24.10 18.56
CA SER A 223 -14.14 22.78 18.56
C SER A 223 -13.17 21.67 18.14
N THR A 224 -13.02 20.63 18.96
CA THR A 224 -12.28 19.42 18.57
C THR A 224 -13.23 18.42 17.90
N PRO A 225 -12.75 17.60 16.93
CA PRO A 225 -13.54 16.54 16.32
C PRO A 225 -14.25 15.64 17.35
N GLU A 226 -13.58 15.35 18.47
CA GLU A 226 -14.12 14.56 19.57
C GLU A 226 -15.28 15.26 20.28
N SER A 227 -15.17 16.56 20.54
CA SER A 227 -16.20 17.32 21.24
C SER A 227 -17.48 17.46 20.40
N SER A 228 -17.34 17.73 19.10
CA SER A 228 -18.48 17.82 18.18
C SER A 228 -19.09 16.45 17.90
N ALA A 229 -18.28 15.37 17.85
CA ALA A 229 -18.79 14.00 17.74
C ALA A 229 -19.65 13.61 18.95
N ALA A 230 -19.16 13.85 20.17
CA ALA A 230 -19.94 13.61 21.39
C ALA A 230 -21.23 14.46 21.43
N LYS A 231 -21.16 15.70 20.92
CA LYS A 231 -22.35 16.56 20.83
C LYS A 231 -23.37 16.04 19.81
N LEU A 232 -22.93 15.55 18.65
CA LEU A 232 -23.78 14.91 17.64
C LEU A 232 -24.53 13.72 18.24
N GLU A 233 -23.82 12.82 18.95
CA GLU A 233 -24.44 11.67 19.62
C GLU A 233 -25.45 12.07 20.70
N SER A 234 -25.27 13.22 21.35
CA SER A 234 -26.21 13.73 22.36
C SER A 234 -27.48 14.33 21.78
N ILE A 235 -27.40 14.92 20.57
CA ILE A 235 -28.52 15.62 19.93
C ILE A 235 -29.35 14.64 19.08
N ILE A 236 -28.68 13.72 18.41
CA ILE A 236 -29.31 12.81 17.46
C ILE A 236 -29.36 11.42 18.12
N PRO A 237 -30.54 10.93 18.54
CA PRO A 237 -30.65 9.60 19.11
C PRO A 237 -30.46 8.54 18.02
N GLY A 238 -29.76 7.45 18.35
CA GLY A 238 -29.61 6.30 17.45
C GLY A 238 -28.46 6.42 16.44
N ILE A 239 -27.61 7.44 16.54
CA ILE A 239 -26.34 7.52 15.79
C ILE A 239 -25.13 7.24 16.67
N GLU A 240 -24.01 6.96 16.02
CA GLU A 240 -22.67 6.86 16.58
C GLU A 240 -21.74 7.72 15.71
N ALA A 241 -21.04 8.67 16.33
CA ALA A 241 -20.14 9.60 15.63
C ALA A 241 -18.69 9.24 15.94
N LYS A 242 -17.97 8.77 14.92
CA LYS A 242 -16.58 8.31 15.06
C LYS A 242 -15.65 9.32 14.40
N VAL A 243 -14.60 9.73 15.12
CA VAL A 243 -13.51 10.50 14.52
C VAL A 243 -12.71 9.60 13.59
N ILE A 244 -12.51 10.03 12.35
CA ILE A 244 -11.85 9.21 11.31
C ILE A 244 -10.43 8.82 11.73
N SER A 245 -9.70 9.70 12.42
CA SER A 245 -8.36 9.41 12.97
C SER A 245 -8.33 8.20 13.93
N ARG A 246 -9.44 7.92 14.63
CA ARG A 246 -9.57 6.75 15.52
C ARG A 246 -9.94 5.48 14.76
N VAL A 247 -10.76 5.59 13.71
CA VAL A 247 -11.10 4.46 12.83
C VAL A 247 -9.84 4.00 12.09
N VAL A 248 -9.12 4.94 11.49
CA VAL A 248 -7.84 4.69 10.82
C VAL A 248 -6.77 4.25 11.83
N GLY A 249 -6.70 4.86 13.02
CA GLY A 249 -5.76 4.47 14.08
C GLY A 249 -5.99 3.06 14.66
N ALA A 250 -7.24 2.58 14.72
CA ALA A 250 -7.55 1.23 15.15
C ALA A 250 -7.13 0.18 14.10
N GLU A 251 -7.29 0.47 12.81
CA GLU A 251 -6.82 -0.36 11.70
C GLU A 251 -5.29 -0.32 11.53
N GLN A 252 -4.66 0.83 11.83
CA GLN A 252 -3.20 0.98 11.81
C GLN A 252 -2.51 -0.01 12.75
N ARG A 253 -3.16 -0.44 13.84
CA ARG A 253 -2.60 -1.46 14.74
C ARG A 253 -2.56 -2.85 14.10
N VAL A 254 -3.52 -3.21 13.25
CA VAL A 254 -3.52 -4.50 12.54
C VAL A 254 -2.46 -4.47 11.44
N LEU A 255 -2.44 -3.40 10.64
CA LEU A 255 -1.45 -3.21 9.59
C LEU A 255 -0.02 -3.13 10.16
N TYR A 256 0.17 -2.46 11.30
CA TYR A 256 1.46 -2.43 12.00
C TYR A 256 1.88 -3.81 12.52
N LYS A 257 0.94 -4.63 13.03
CA LYS A 257 1.24 -6.02 13.42
C LYS A 257 1.64 -6.87 12.21
N VAL A 258 0.96 -6.74 11.07
CA VAL A 258 1.32 -7.43 9.83
C VAL A 258 2.69 -6.96 9.32
N GLN A 259 2.95 -5.65 9.34
CA GLN A 259 4.26 -5.09 8.96
C GLN A 259 5.38 -5.56 9.89
N LEU A 260 5.12 -5.66 11.20
CA LEU A 260 6.08 -6.18 12.17
C LEU A 260 6.38 -7.66 11.93
N LEU A 261 5.37 -8.48 11.67
CA LEU A 261 5.56 -9.90 11.30
C LEU A 261 6.35 -10.03 10.00
N MET A 262 6.02 -9.24 8.97
CA MET A 262 6.78 -9.19 7.72
C MET A 262 8.22 -8.72 7.92
N GLY A 263 8.44 -7.73 8.78
CA GLY A 263 9.78 -7.25 9.15
C GLY A 263 10.61 -8.31 9.86
N LEU A 264 10.01 -9.10 10.75
CA LEU A 264 10.66 -10.25 11.39
C LEU A 264 11.04 -11.33 10.39
N VAL A 265 10.17 -11.63 9.41
CA VAL A 265 10.50 -12.57 8.33
C VAL A 265 11.69 -12.08 7.51
N VAL A 266 11.72 -10.80 7.13
CA VAL A 266 12.87 -10.20 6.42
C VAL A 266 14.14 -10.29 7.25
N ALA A 267 14.08 -9.97 8.53
CA ALA A 267 15.23 -10.06 9.43
C ALA A 267 15.76 -11.50 9.49
N GLY A 268 14.88 -12.49 9.65
CA GLY A 268 15.25 -13.91 9.65
C GLY A 268 15.91 -14.35 8.35
N VAL A 269 15.36 -13.95 7.20
CA VAL A 269 15.94 -14.28 5.89
C VAL A 269 17.28 -13.59 5.66
N LEU A 270 17.43 -12.33 6.11
CA LEU A 270 18.72 -11.62 6.05
C LEU A 270 19.79 -12.30 6.91
N LEU A 271 19.44 -12.75 8.11
CA LEU A 271 20.35 -13.50 8.97
C LEU A 271 20.75 -14.83 8.32
N ALA A 272 19.81 -15.57 7.75
CA ALA A 272 20.08 -16.83 7.06
C ALA A 272 20.96 -16.63 5.81
N ALA A 273 20.69 -15.61 5.00
CA ALA A 273 21.52 -15.24 3.85
C ALA A 273 22.93 -14.82 4.29
N GLY A 274 23.03 -14.00 5.34
CA GLY A 274 24.30 -13.58 5.92
C GLY A 274 25.13 -14.75 6.45
N LEU A 275 24.50 -15.72 7.12
CA LEU A 275 25.16 -16.94 7.60
C LEU A 275 25.62 -17.83 6.44
N THR A 276 24.84 -17.90 5.36
CA THR A 276 25.21 -18.62 4.13
C THR A 276 26.44 -17.98 3.47
N VAL A 277 26.46 -16.65 3.35
CA VAL A 277 27.62 -15.91 2.83
C VAL A 277 28.84 -16.09 3.73
N PHE A 278 28.65 -16.04 5.05
CA PHE A 278 29.72 -16.27 6.02
C PHE A 278 30.35 -17.66 5.88
N GLY A 279 29.52 -18.71 5.84
CA GLY A 279 29.98 -20.10 5.74
C GLY A 279 30.69 -20.37 4.41
N THR A 280 30.11 -19.90 3.31
CA THR A 280 30.70 -20.06 1.97
C THR A 280 31.99 -19.27 1.80
N MET A 281 32.07 -18.04 2.32
CA MET A 281 33.30 -17.27 2.32
C MET A 281 34.39 -17.95 3.16
N THR A 282 34.05 -18.47 4.33
CA THR A 282 35.00 -19.20 5.20
C THR A 282 35.55 -20.43 4.49
N ALA A 283 34.69 -21.25 3.88
CA ALA A 283 35.10 -22.40 3.09
C ALA A 283 36.00 -21.98 1.90
N GLY A 284 35.65 -20.91 1.21
CA GLY A 284 36.45 -20.38 0.09
C GLY A 284 37.84 -19.89 0.49
N VAL A 285 37.95 -19.26 1.66
CA VAL A 285 39.24 -18.87 2.24
C VAL A 285 40.08 -20.11 2.57
N MET A 286 39.48 -21.12 3.19
CA MET A 286 40.18 -22.36 3.56
C MET A 286 40.70 -23.10 2.32
N GLU A 287 39.89 -23.22 1.27
CA GLU A 287 40.29 -23.83 0.00
C GLU A 287 41.43 -23.09 -0.70
N ARG A 288 41.53 -21.76 -0.51
CA ARG A 288 42.54 -20.90 -1.16
C ARG A 288 43.71 -20.55 -0.24
N THR A 289 43.88 -21.26 0.89
CA THR A 289 44.92 -20.97 1.88
C THR A 289 46.34 -20.97 1.29
N LYS A 290 46.68 -21.97 0.46
CA LYS A 290 47.99 -22.07 -0.21
C LYS A 290 48.25 -20.89 -1.16
N GLU A 291 47.23 -20.46 -1.91
CA GLU A 291 47.34 -19.31 -2.81
C GLU A 291 47.54 -18.00 -2.04
N ILE A 292 46.82 -17.81 -0.93
CA ILE A 292 46.97 -16.66 -0.03
C ILE A 292 48.39 -16.63 0.57
N GLY A 293 48.89 -17.79 1.01
CA GLY A 293 50.25 -17.94 1.53
C GLY A 293 51.32 -17.56 0.52
N LEU A 294 51.18 -18.04 -0.73
CA LEU A 294 52.08 -17.70 -1.83
C LEU A 294 52.03 -16.20 -2.16
N MET A 295 50.85 -15.60 -2.25
CA MET A 295 50.70 -14.16 -2.49
C MET A 295 51.39 -13.33 -1.40
N LYS A 296 51.22 -13.70 -0.12
CA LYS A 296 51.88 -13.02 1.00
C LYS A 296 53.40 -13.20 0.95
N ALA A 297 53.89 -14.40 0.60
CA ALA A 297 55.33 -14.66 0.46
C ALA A 297 55.98 -13.84 -0.67
N LEU A 298 55.25 -13.58 -1.75
CA LEU A 298 55.66 -12.70 -2.85
C LEU A 298 55.49 -11.20 -2.53
N GLY A 299 55.12 -10.83 -1.29
CA GLY A 299 55.03 -9.45 -0.83
C GLY A 299 53.67 -8.77 -1.07
N ALA A 300 52.60 -9.51 -1.36
CA ALA A 300 51.27 -8.91 -1.48
C ALA A 300 50.77 -8.34 -0.14
N LYS A 301 50.37 -7.07 -0.13
CA LYS A 301 49.78 -6.41 1.05
C LYS A 301 48.43 -7.04 1.43
N ASN A 302 48.16 -7.12 2.72
CA ASN A 302 46.87 -7.62 3.27
C ASN A 302 45.65 -6.90 2.67
N SER A 303 45.74 -5.59 2.42
CA SER A 303 44.66 -4.82 1.78
C SER A 303 44.32 -5.31 0.37
N ARG A 304 45.32 -5.78 -0.40
CA ARG A 304 45.11 -6.25 -1.76
C ARG A 304 44.46 -7.63 -1.78
N ILE A 305 44.80 -8.49 -0.83
CA ILE A 305 44.16 -9.79 -0.64
C ILE A 305 42.71 -9.58 -0.20
N ALA A 306 42.47 -8.69 0.77
CA ALA A 306 41.12 -8.33 1.23
C ALA A 306 40.24 -7.80 0.10
N LEU A 307 40.79 -6.94 -0.76
CA LEU A 307 40.07 -6.36 -1.89
C LEU A 307 39.61 -7.42 -2.90
N ILE A 308 40.38 -8.48 -3.12
CA ILE A 308 39.98 -9.57 -4.02
C ILE A 308 38.70 -10.24 -3.51
N PHE A 309 38.67 -10.62 -2.23
CA PHE A 309 37.50 -11.26 -1.62
C PHE A 309 36.30 -10.30 -1.52
N MET A 310 36.53 -9.02 -1.20
CA MET A 310 35.46 -8.02 -1.16
C MET A 310 34.84 -7.79 -2.55
N ILE A 311 35.64 -7.72 -3.61
CA ILE A 311 35.13 -7.61 -4.98
C ILE A 311 34.32 -8.85 -5.35
N GLU A 312 34.76 -10.05 -4.96
CA GLU A 312 34.00 -11.29 -5.17
C GLU A 312 32.63 -11.23 -4.47
N SER A 313 32.59 -10.82 -3.20
CA SER A 313 31.33 -10.58 -2.47
C SER A 313 30.46 -9.51 -3.11
N TRP A 314 31.04 -8.41 -3.60
CA TRP A 314 30.31 -7.32 -4.23
C TRP A 314 29.73 -7.70 -5.58
N ILE A 315 30.40 -8.56 -6.35
CA ILE A 315 29.84 -9.11 -7.59
C ILE A 315 28.61 -9.95 -7.26
N ILE A 316 28.67 -10.79 -6.24
CA ILE A 316 27.51 -11.58 -5.76
C ILE A 316 26.39 -10.64 -5.30
N ALA A 317 26.72 -9.60 -4.53
CA ALA A 317 25.75 -8.62 -4.03
C ALA A 317 25.05 -7.87 -5.17
N LEU A 318 25.82 -7.44 -6.16
CA LEU A 318 25.30 -6.72 -7.33
C LEU A 318 24.42 -7.63 -8.19
N SER A 319 24.90 -8.83 -8.55
CA SER A 319 24.14 -9.75 -9.38
C SER A 319 22.84 -10.20 -8.69
N SER A 320 22.93 -10.54 -7.40
CA SER A 320 21.78 -10.98 -6.61
C SER A 320 20.81 -9.84 -6.35
N GLY A 321 21.31 -8.63 -6.09
CA GLY A 321 20.48 -7.45 -5.87
C GLY A 321 19.71 -7.03 -7.13
N VAL A 322 20.35 -7.08 -8.31
CA VAL A 322 19.66 -6.80 -9.58
C VAL A 322 18.61 -7.86 -9.89
N LEU A 323 18.98 -9.14 -9.83
CA LEU A 323 18.05 -10.25 -10.09
C LEU A 323 16.92 -10.29 -9.06
N GLY A 324 17.25 -10.12 -7.78
CA GLY A 324 16.29 -10.14 -6.69
C GLY A 324 15.33 -8.97 -6.73
N ASN A 325 15.78 -7.75 -7.08
CA ASN A 325 14.86 -6.64 -7.31
C ASN A 325 13.88 -6.93 -8.46
N ALA A 326 14.38 -7.44 -9.59
CA ALA A 326 13.54 -7.76 -10.73
C ALA A 326 12.46 -8.81 -10.38
N LEU A 327 12.85 -9.87 -9.67
CA LEU A 327 11.92 -10.88 -9.17
C LEU A 327 10.98 -10.31 -8.10
N GLY A 328 11.48 -9.45 -7.21
CA GLY A 328 10.72 -8.85 -6.11
C GLY A 328 9.60 -7.96 -6.61
N VAL A 329 9.83 -7.19 -7.68
CA VAL A 329 8.79 -6.41 -8.35
C VAL A 329 7.70 -7.32 -8.93
N GLN A 330 8.08 -8.42 -9.58
CA GLN A 330 7.09 -9.36 -10.14
C GLN A 330 6.28 -10.06 -9.04
N VAL A 331 6.93 -10.48 -7.96
CA VAL A 331 6.27 -11.07 -6.79
C VAL A 331 5.32 -10.06 -6.15
N ALA A 332 5.75 -8.81 -5.98
CA ALA A 332 4.90 -7.74 -5.46
C ALA A 332 3.65 -7.54 -6.32
N GLN A 333 3.81 -7.46 -7.64
CA GLN A 333 2.68 -7.31 -8.56
C GLN A 333 1.73 -8.51 -8.52
N ALA A 334 2.25 -9.73 -8.48
CA ALA A 334 1.44 -10.95 -8.41
C ALA A 334 0.64 -11.02 -7.10
N VAL A 335 1.26 -10.69 -5.97
CA VAL A 335 0.60 -10.61 -4.66
C VAL A 335 -0.40 -9.46 -4.62
N GLY A 336 -0.01 -8.28 -5.08
CA GLY A 336 -0.87 -7.08 -5.15
C GLY A 336 -2.15 -7.33 -5.92
N LYS A 337 -2.05 -7.97 -7.09
CA LYS A 337 -3.21 -8.28 -7.94
C LYS A 337 -4.08 -9.42 -7.39
N ARG A 338 -3.48 -10.49 -6.88
CA ARG A 338 -4.25 -11.69 -6.45
C ARG A 338 -4.83 -11.57 -5.05
N VAL A 339 -4.15 -10.89 -4.14
CA VAL A 339 -4.54 -10.80 -2.73
C VAL A 339 -5.27 -9.50 -2.44
N PHE A 340 -4.86 -8.40 -3.06
CA PHE A 340 -5.37 -7.06 -2.75
C PHE A 340 -6.19 -6.43 -3.88
N ASP A 341 -6.25 -7.04 -5.07
CA ASP A 341 -6.84 -6.47 -6.30
C ASP A 341 -6.33 -5.05 -6.65
N VAL A 342 -5.10 -4.71 -6.22
CA VAL A 342 -4.48 -3.41 -6.47
C VAL A 342 -3.31 -3.55 -7.45
N ASN A 343 -3.27 -2.68 -8.45
CA ASN A 343 -2.07 -2.47 -9.25
C ASN A 343 -1.07 -1.62 -8.46
N LEU A 344 -0.03 -2.27 -7.92
CA LEU A 344 1.03 -1.58 -7.19
C LEU A 344 1.86 -0.70 -8.13
N SER A 345 2.13 0.53 -7.71
CA SER A 345 2.98 1.44 -8.48
C SER A 345 4.45 1.06 -8.33
N PHE A 346 5.23 1.28 -9.39
CA PHE A 346 6.66 1.05 -9.36
C PHE A 346 7.37 2.17 -8.58
N HIS A 347 7.90 1.84 -7.41
CA HIS A 347 8.66 2.77 -6.57
C HIS A 347 10.17 2.62 -6.83
N ALA A 348 10.73 3.52 -7.63
CA ALA A 348 12.16 3.47 -8.03
C ALA A 348 13.14 3.50 -6.84
N VAL A 349 12.71 4.02 -5.69
CA VAL A 349 13.48 4.09 -4.44
C VAL A 349 13.79 2.69 -3.87
N VAL A 350 13.00 1.66 -4.19
CA VAL A 350 13.20 0.30 -3.65
C VAL A 350 14.51 -0.32 -4.15
N ILE A 351 14.86 -0.08 -5.42
CA ILE A 351 16.06 -0.64 -6.05
C ILE A 351 17.35 -0.24 -5.31
N PRO A 352 17.67 1.05 -5.12
CA PRO A 352 18.89 1.45 -4.43
C PRO A 352 18.90 1.02 -2.95
N VAL A 353 17.74 0.98 -2.28
CA VAL A 353 17.65 0.54 -0.88
C VAL A 353 17.93 -0.97 -0.76
N ALA A 354 17.30 -1.79 -1.59
CA ALA A 354 17.52 -3.24 -1.58
C ALA A 354 18.96 -3.60 -1.98
N LEU A 355 19.54 -2.88 -2.94
CA LEU A 355 20.96 -3.03 -3.28
C LEU A 355 21.86 -2.64 -2.11
N ALA A 356 21.63 -1.49 -1.47
CA ALA A 356 22.41 -1.06 -0.31
C ALA A 356 22.38 -2.09 0.83
N ILE A 357 21.22 -2.68 1.10
CA ILE A 357 21.08 -3.75 2.10
C ILE A 357 21.86 -5.01 1.67
N ALA A 358 21.80 -5.41 0.40
CA ALA A 358 22.56 -6.55 -0.10
C ALA A 358 24.09 -6.35 0.06
N PHE A 359 24.58 -5.15 -0.25
CA PHE A 359 25.98 -4.78 -0.03
C PHE A 359 26.34 -4.75 1.45
N ALA A 360 25.49 -4.19 2.31
CA ALA A 360 25.71 -4.15 3.75
C ALA A 360 25.81 -5.56 4.34
N VAL A 361 24.89 -6.46 3.97
CA VAL A 361 24.86 -7.84 4.49
C VAL A 361 26.07 -8.63 4.00
N THR A 362 26.40 -8.56 2.71
CA THR A 362 27.57 -9.28 2.17
C THR A 362 28.90 -8.77 2.73
N THR A 363 29.04 -7.46 2.92
CA THR A 363 30.24 -6.89 3.55
C THR A 363 30.33 -7.31 5.01
N LEU A 364 29.27 -7.13 5.81
CA LEU A 364 29.26 -7.52 7.23
C LEU A 364 29.56 -9.01 7.43
N SER A 365 28.94 -9.88 6.61
CA SER A 365 29.16 -11.33 6.68
C SER A 365 30.56 -11.75 6.24
N SER A 366 31.20 -11.03 5.32
CA SER A 366 32.54 -11.37 4.82
C SER A 366 33.69 -10.76 5.64
N LEU A 367 33.43 -9.76 6.50
CA LEU A 367 34.46 -9.10 7.30
C LEU A 367 35.27 -10.07 8.15
N TRP A 368 34.62 -10.99 8.88
CA TRP A 368 35.31 -11.91 9.77
C TRP A 368 36.11 -12.99 9.01
N PRO A 369 35.54 -13.69 8.01
CA PRO A 369 36.30 -14.65 7.20
C PRO A 369 37.50 -14.02 6.50
N VAL A 370 37.34 -12.81 5.95
CA VAL A 370 38.45 -12.07 5.32
C VAL A 370 39.50 -11.71 6.35
N ARG A 371 39.13 -11.20 7.53
CA ARG A 371 40.09 -10.94 8.62
C ARG A 371 40.86 -12.20 9.03
N SER A 372 40.19 -13.35 9.13
CA SER A 372 40.81 -14.64 9.40
C SER A 372 41.86 -15.00 8.33
N ALA A 373 41.54 -14.81 7.05
CA ALA A 373 42.47 -15.01 5.94
C ALA A 373 43.74 -14.12 6.05
N LEU A 374 43.55 -12.87 6.48
CA LEU A 374 44.66 -11.91 6.64
C LEU A 374 45.56 -12.23 7.84
N ALA A 375 45.04 -12.88 8.88
CA ALA A 375 45.81 -13.27 10.06
C ALA A 375 46.73 -14.49 9.82
N MET A 376 46.50 -15.27 8.75
CA MET A 376 47.30 -16.47 8.48
C MET A 376 48.77 -16.16 8.17
N LYS A 377 49.69 -16.91 8.79
CA LYS A 377 51.14 -16.82 8.56
C LYS A 377 51.52 -17.55 7.25
N PRO A 378 52.41 -17.00 6.41
CA PRO A 378 52.79 -17.61 5.14
C PRO A 378 53.39 -19.03 5.28
N ILE A 379 54.16 -19.24 6.35
CA ILE A 379 54.83 -20.53 6.62
C ILE A 379 53.83 -21.65 6.93
N SER A 380 52.78 -21.39 7.73
CA SER A 380 51.77 -22.41 8.03
C SER A 380 50.92 -22.72 6.79
N ALA A 381 50.54 -21.68 6.04
CA ALA A 381 49.77 -21.82 4.81
C ALA A 381 50.47 -22.67 3.73
N LEU A 382 51.81 -22.65 3.66
CA LEU A 382 52.60 -23.43 2.69
C LEU A 382 52.91 -24.86 3.16
N LYS A 383 53.04 -25.08 4.48
CA LYS A 383 53.17 -26.43 5.05
C LYS A 383 51.88 -27.25 4.95
N GLY A 384 50.73 -26.59 4.87
CA GLY A 384 49.42 -27.25 4.83
C GLY A 384 48.95 -27.75 6.19
N GLU A 385 49.48 -27.14 7.26
CA GLU A 385 49.09 -27.35 8.67
C GLU A 385 48.11 -26.28 9.14
#